data_AF-A0A7S0T3C1-F1
#
_entry.id   AF-A0A7S0T3C1-F1
#
_cell.length_a   1.000
_cell.length_b   1.000
_cell.length_c   1.000
_cell.angle_alpha   90.00
_cell.angle_beta   90.00
_cell.angle_gamma   90.00
#
_symmetry.space_group_name_H-M   'P 1'
#
loop_
_entity.id
_entity.type
_entity.pdbx_description
1 polymer ?
#
loop_
_entity_poly.entity_id
_entity_poly.type
_entity_poly.pdbx_seq_one_letter_code
_entity_poly.pdbx_strand_id
1 'polypeptide(L)'
;AESVLLGLLKYWPVTHSRKEVMFLNELEDVLEVTQQPEFDLVARALFLRLGKCIGSAHFQVSERALLLFNNECFVQMMLDSDVQVVPLIANGLRTAGEHWNENVVALSENVKELLWDVVPGEVVEKELWERTRRKRLDENEGGSRGGSQRRIQCEMMWNSVLWTSSE
;
A
#
# COMPACT_ATOMS: atom_id res chain seq x y z
N ALA A 1 16.90 -15.51 9.83
CA ALA A 1 17.06 -14.30 8.99
C ALA A 1 16.98 -12.98 9.78
N GLU A 2 16.35 -12.94 10.96
CA GLU A 2 16.10 -11.71 11.75
C GLU A 2 17.33 -10.78 11.88
N SER A 3 18.47 -11.30 12.34
CA SER A 3 19.69 -10.49 12.58
C SER A 3 20.25 -9.85 11.30
N VAL A 4 20.06 -10.51 10.15
CA VAL A 4 20.46 -10.00 8.83
C VAL A 4 19.53 -8.86 8.41
N LEU A 5 18.21 -9.05 8.55
CA LEU A 5 17.20 -8.02 8.24
C LEU A 5 17.40 -6.77 9.12
N LEU A 6 17.61 -6.94 10.42
CA LEU A 6 17.95 -5.84 11.33
C LEU A 6 19.26 -5.14 10.92
N GLY A 7 20.27 -5.91 10.48
CA GLY A 7 21.51 -5.38 9.94
C GLY A 7 21.31 -4.52 8.69
N LEU A 8 20.55 -5.02 7.71
CA LEU A 8 20.19 -4.29 6.49
C LEU A 8 19.47 -2.97 6.83
N LEU A 9 18.48 -3.01 7.72
CA LEU A 9 17.73 -1.82 8.14
C LEU A 9 18.60 -0.81 8.89
N LYS A 10 19.53 -1.28 9.72
CA LYS A 10 20.48 -0.44 10.48
C LYS A 10 21.44 0.32 9.56
N TYR A 11 21.93 -0.32 8.51
CA TYR A 11 22.93 0.25 7.59
C TYR A 11 22.33 0.76 6.27
N TRP A 12 21.00 0.95 6.23
CA TRP A 12 20.30 1.34 5.01
C TRP A 12 20.87 2.63 4.40
N PRO A 13 21.31 2.61 3.13
CA PRO A 13 21.89 3.78 2.48
C PRO A 13 20.81 4.81 2.18
N VAL A 14 20.99 6.05 2.64
CA VAL A 14 20.02 7.15 2.41
C VAL A 14 20.50 8.21 1.42
N THR A 15 21.79 8.18 1.03
CA THR A 15 22.41 9.18 0.15
C THR A 15 22.77 8.65 -1.23
N HIS A 16 22.70 7.34 -1.45
CA HIS A 16 23.21 6.71 -2.67
C HIS A 16 22.17 5.75 -3.26
N SER A 17 21.37 6.25 -4.20
CA SER A 17 20.23 5.52 -4.77
C SER A 17 20.59 4.15 -5.36
N ARG A 18 21.73 4.03 -6.06
CA ARG A 18 22.19 2.71 -6.56
C ARG A 18 22.41 1.69 -5.44
N LYS A 19 22.98 2.10 -4.29
CA LYS A 19 23.16 1.20 -3.15
C LYS A 19 21.83 0.85 -2.51
N GLU A 20 20.89 1.79 -2.50
CA GLU A 20 19.53 1.55 -2.02
C GLU A 20 18.80 0.51 -2.87
N VAL A 21 18.92 0.56 -4.20
CA VAL A 21 18.42 -0.49 -5.10
C VAL A 21 19.10 -1.84 -4.81
N MET A 22 20.42 -1.86 -4.60
CA MET A 22 21.12 -3.11 -4.23
C MET A 22 20.60 -3.66 -2.89
N PHE A 23 20.36 -2.82 -1.88
CA PHE A 23 19.78 -3.24 -0.61
C PHE A 23 18.35 -3.78 -0.76
N LEU A 24 17.54 -3.21 -1.66
CA LEU A 24 16.20 -3.74 -1.95
C LEU A 24 16.24 -5.11 -2.64
N ASN A 25 17.26 -5.37 -3.47
CA ASN A 25 17.49 -6.69 -4.05
C ASN A 25 17.86 -7.72 -2.98
N GLU A 26 18.89 -7.43 -2.18
CA GLU A 26 19.33 -8.33 -1.11
C GLU A 26 18.23 -8.55 -0.06
N LEU A 27 17.41 -7.53 0.21
CA LEU A 27 16.26 -7.65 1.08
C LEU A 27 15.25 -8.69 0.54
N GLU A 28 14.96 -8.68 -0.76
CA GLU A 28 14.04 -9.67 -1.37
C GLU A 28 14.60 -11.10 -1.22
N ASP A 29 15.88 -11.29 -1.54
CA ASP A 29 16.54 -12.59 -1.44
C ASP A 29 16.53 -13.13 0.00
N VAL A 30 16.72 -12.26 1.01
CA VAL A 30 16.64 -12.66 2.42
C VAL A 30 15.19 -12.95 2.83
N LEU A 31 14.22 -12.17 2.35
CA LEU A 31 12.80 -12.39 2.64
C LEU A 31 12.29 -13.74 2.10
N GLU A 32 12.80 -14.21 0.96
CA GLU A 32 12.42 -15.50 0.37
C GLU A 32 12.69 -16.70 1.29
N VAL A 33 13.72 -16.59 2.15
CA VAL A 33 14.10 -17.64 3.11
C VAL A 33 13.71 -17.31 4.56
N THR A 34 13.01 -16.19 4.79
CA THR A 34 12.59 -15.74 6.12
C THR A 34 11.32 -16.47 6.55
N GLN A 35 11.26 -16.88 7.82
CA GLN A 35 10.05 -17.47 8.40
C GLN A 35 9.20 -16.41 9.13
N GLN A 36 7.88 -16.63 9.21
CA GLN A 36 6.93 -15.69 9.82
C GLN A 36 7.37 -15.15 11.20
N PRO A 37 7.82 -15.99 12.17
CA PRO A 37 8.19 -15.47 13.50
C PRO A 37 9.39 -14.53 13.48
N GLU A 38 10.30 -14.70 12.52
CA GLU A 38 11.45 -13.80 12.34
C GLU A 38 11.03 -12.51 11.63
N PHE A 39 10.09 -12.61 10.69
CA PHE A 39 9.52 -11.47 9.97
C PHE A 39 8.77 -10.54 10.92
N ASP A 40 7.94 -11.06 11.80
CA ASP A 40 7.13 -10.26 12.73
C ASP A 40 7.97 -9.35 13.63
N LEU A 41 9.17 -9.80 14.02
CA LEU A 41 10.11 -9.02 14.82
C LEU A 41 10.65 -7.77 14.10
N VAL A 42 10.65 -7.78 12.76
CA VAL A 42 11.21 -6.70 11.95
C VAL A 42 10.17 -5.97 11.09
N ALA A 43 8.98 -6.54 10.91
CA ALA A 43 7.96 -6.11 9.96
C ALA A 43 7.66 -4.61 10.06
N ARG A 44 7.43 -4.08 11.26
CA ARG A 44 7.14 -2.65 11.45
C ARG A 44 8.28 -1.76 10.98
N ALA A 45 9.52 -2.09 11.33
CA ALA A 45 10.70 -1.31 10.94
C ALA A 45 10.95 -1.41 9.43
N LEU A 46 10.71 -2.59 8.86
CA LEU A 46 10.78 -2.86 7.44
C LEU A 46 9.78 -2.00 6.65
N PHE A 47 8.49 -2.02 7.01
CA PHE A 47 7.47 -1.26 6.29
C PHE A 47 7.65 0.26 6.42
N LEU A 48 8.14 0.76 7.56
CA LEU A 48 8.54 2.17 7.68
C LEU A 48 9.67 2.53 6.72
N ARG A 49 10.61 1.61 6.47
CA ARG A 49 11.69 1.82 5.50
C ARG A 49 11.17 1.75 4.07
N LEU A 50 10.35 0.74 3.75
CA LEU A 50 9.74 0.58 2.43
C LEU A 50 8.85 1.77 2.08
N GLY A 51 8.08 2.31 3.02
CA GLY A 51 7.27 3.52 2.81
C GLY A 51 8.11 4.72 2.35
N LYS A 52 9.34 4.88 2.86
CA LYS A 52 10.28 5.91 2.38
C LYS A 52 10.83 5.62 0.99
N CYS A 53 11.12 4.35 0.69
CA CYS A 53 11.63 3.93 -0.61
C CYS A 53 10.57 4.12 -1.71
N ILE A 54 9.33 3.70 -1.44
CA ILE A 54 8.17 3.91 -2.31
C ILE A 54 7.97 5.40 -2.58
N GLY A 55 8.06 6.25 -1.54
CA GLY A 55 7.95 7.71 -1.69
C GLY A 55 9.21 8.42 -2.22
N SER A 56 10.22 7.69 -2.71
CA SER A 56 11.45 8.29 -3.23
C SER A 56 11.20 9.01 -4.56
N ALA A 57 11.84 10.17 -4.75
CA ALA A 57 11.83 10.90 -6.03
C ALA A 57 12.71 10.22 -7.11
N HIS A 58 13.57 9.29 -6.69
CA HIS A 58 14.41 8.52 -7.60
C HIS A 58 13.66 7.29 -8.10
N PHE A 59 13.27 7.31 -9.38
CA PHE A 59 12.34 6.32 -9.93
C PHE A 59 12.78 4.87 -9.69
N GLN A 60 14.06 4.52 -9.88
CA GLN A 60 14.53 3.13 -9.68
C GLN A 60 14.37 2.62 -8.25
N VAL A 61 14.44 3.50 -7.24
CA VAL A 61 14.25 3.12 -5.85
C VAL A 61 12.77 2.87 -5.58
N SER A 62 11.91 3.79 -6.03
CA SER A 62 10.47 3.68 -5.87
C SER A 62 9.90 2.47 -6.60
N GLU A 63 10.24 2.31 -7.88
CA GLU A 63 9.89 1.17 -8.72
C GLU A 63 10.32 -0.14 -8.07
N ARG A 64 11.58 -0.28 -7.67
CA ARG A 64 12.08 -1.53 -7.08
C ARG A 64 11.39 -1.87 -5.77
N ALA A 65 11.09 -0.87 -4.93
CA ALA A 65 10.36 -1.07 -3.68
C ALA A 65 8.90 -1.48 -3.91
N LEU A 66 8.23 -0.90 -4.91
CA LEU A 66 6.87 -1.28 -5.29
C LEU A 66 6.80 -2.72 -5.84
N LEU A 67 7.81 -3.14 -6.61
CA LEU A 67 7.87 -4.50 -7.17
C LEU A 67 7.97 -5.61 -6.11
N LEU A 68 8.35 -5.30 -4.86
CA LEU A 68 8.33 -6.29 -3.77
C LEU A 68 6.92 -6.84 -3.53
N PHE A 69 5.88 -6.04 -3.78
CA PHE A 69 4.48 -6.46 -3.60
C PHE A 69 3.98 -7.42 -4.68
N ASN A 70 4.78 -7.67 -5.73
CA ASN A 70 4.49 -8.74 -6.70
C ASN A 70 4.90 -10.13 -6.17
N ASN A 71 5.69 -10.17 -5.09
CA ASN A 71 6.10 -11.43 -4.48
C ASN A 71 4.99 -11.93 -3.54
N GLU A 72 4.30 -12.99 -3.94
CA GLU A 72 3.17 -13.57 -3.20
C GLU A 72 3.56 -14.02 -1.78
N CYS A 73 4.79 -14.53 -1.59
CA CYS A 73 5.27 -14.94 -0.28
C CYS A 73 5.44 -13.73 0.64
N PHE A 74 5.99 -12.63 0.13
CA PHE A 74 6.10 -11.37 0.89
C PHE A 74 4.72 -10.82 1.27
N VAL A 75 3.77 -10.83 0.33
CA VAL A 75 2.39 -10.39 0.58
C VAL A 75 1.70 -11.29 1.62
N GLN A 76 1.89 -12.61 1.55
CA GLN A 76 1.34 -13.52 2.55
C GLN A 76 1.92 -13.27 3.94
N MET A 77 3.25 -13.11 4.05
CA MET A 77 3.89 -12.76 5.33
C MET A 77 3.40 -11.42 5.90
N MET A 78 3.13 -10.45 5.03
CA MET A 78 2.53 -9.17 5.39
C MET A 78 1.12 -9.35 5.99
N LEU A 79 0.30 -10.22 5.41
CA LEU A 79 -1.07 -10.48 5.84
C LEU A 79 -1.16 -11.27 7.15
N ASP A 80 -0.23 -12.20 7.35
CA ASP A 80 -0.15 -13.01 8.57
C ASP A 80 0.49 -12.24 9.75
N SER A 81 1.05 -11.06 9.49
CA SER A 81 1.65 -10.20 10.52
C SER A 81 0.62 -9.32 11.21
N ASP A 82 0.75 -9.14 12.53
CA ASP A 82 -0.08 -8.21 13.32
C ASP A 82 0.20 -6.71 13.01
N VAL A 83 1.18 -6.43 12.15
CA VAL A 83 1.56 -5.07 11.79
C VAL A 83 0.52 -4.44 10.87
N GLN A 84 -0.02 -3.29 11.29
CA GLN A 84 -0.85 -2.46 10.42
C GLN A 84 0.04 -1.80 9.34
N VAL A 85 0.16 -2.46 8.19
CA VAL A 85 1.05 -2.07 7.09
C VAL A 85 0.59 -0.80 6.39
N VAL A 86 -0.71 -0.70 6.10
CA VAL A 86 -1.28 0.39 5.28
C VAL A 86 -0.89 1.77 5.80
N PRO A 87 -1.08 2.13 7.09
CA PRO A 87 -0.65 3.44 7.61
C PRO A 87 0.85 3.72 7.45
N LEU A 88 1.70 2.69 7.44
CA LEU A 88 3.16 2.85 7.37
C LEU A 88 3.65 3.22 5.96
N ILE A 89 2.95 2.76 4.92
CA ILE A 89 3.32 2.96 3.52
C ILE A 89 2.41 3.96 2.78
N ALA A 90 1.27 4.34 3.35
CA ALA A 90 0.27 5.21 2.71
C ALA A 90 0.85 6.52 2.16
N ASN A 91 1.70 7.21 2.93
CA ASN A 91 2.36 8.43 2.44
C ASN A 91 3.31 8.16 1.26
N GLY A 92 4.00 7.02 1.28
CA GLY A 92 4.85 6.57 0.18
C GLY A 92 4.02 6.35 -1.08
N LEU A 93 2.94 5.57 -0.98
CA LEU A 93 2.02 5.28 -2.09
C LEU A 93 1.35 6.54 -2.65
N ARG A 94 1.03 7.52 -1.80
CA ARG A 94 0.53 8.83 -2.26
C ARG A 94 1.57 9.56 -3.10
N THR A 95 2.81 9.61 -2.62
CA THR A 95 3.91 10.28 -3.32
C THR A 95 4.22 9.58 -4.65
N ALA A 96 4.22 8.24 -4.66
CA ALA A 96 4.41 7.43 -5.87
C ALA A 96 3.28 7.62 -6.89
N GLY A 97 2.03 7.82 -6.45
CA GLY A 97 0.89 8.10 -7.32
C GLY A 97 0.94 9.49 -7.99
N GLU A 98 1.77 10.41 -7.49
CA GLU A 98 2.01 11.74 -8.08
C GLU A 98 3.43 11.84 -8.69
N HIS A 99 4.10 10.70 -8.88
CA HIS A 99 5.48 10.64 -9.35
C HIS A 99 5.58 11.06 -10.84
N TRP A 100 6.71 11.67 -11.22
CA TRP A 100 6.95 12.12 -12.60
C TRP A 100 7.10 10.98 -13.62
N ASN A 101 7.28 9.76 -13.14
CA ASN A 101 7.53 8.56 -13.95
C ASN A 101 6.24 7.73 -13.99
N GLU A 102 5.71 7.52 -15.19
CA GLU A 102 4.42 6.85 -15.40
C GLU A 102 4.42 5.39 -14.91
N ASN A 103 5.55 4.67 -15.02
CA ASN A 103 5.64 3.29 -14.54
C ASN A 103 5.53 3.22 -13.00
N VAL A 104 6.19 4.15 -12.29
CA VAL A 104 6.07 4.26 -10.83
C VAL A 104 4.63 4.56 -10.42
N VAL A 105 3.95 5.47 -11.13
CA VAL A 105 2.53 5.77 -10.89
C VAL A 105 1.69 4.51 -11.09
N ALA A 106 1.85 3.79 -12.20
CA ALA A 106 1.10 2.56 -12.49
C ALA A 106 1.32 1.47 -11.44
N LEU A 107 2.58 1.22 -11.05
CA LEU A 107 2.92 0.27 -9.99
C LEU A 107 2.31 0.68 -8.64
N SER A 108 2.26 1.98 -8.34
CA SER A 108 1.65 2.46 -7.10
C SER A 108 0.14 2.19 -7.06
N GLU A 109 -0.57 2.34 -8.19
CA GLU A 109 -1.99 1.99 -8.27
C GLU A 109 -2.20 0.48 -8.13
N ASN A 110 -1.36 -0.35 -8.76
CA ASN A 110 -1.42 -1.80 -8.60
C ASN A 110 -1.29 -2.24 -7.13
N VAL A 111 -0.37 -1.61 -6.39
CA VAL A 111 -0.21 -1.91 -4.95
C VAL A 111 -1.43 -1.45 -4.14
N LYS A 112 -2.06 -0.33 -4.51
CA LYS A 112 -3.28 0.14 -3.83
C LYS A 112 -4.47 -0.77 -4.08
N GLU A 113 -4.62 -1.28 -5.30
CA GLU A 113 -5.64 -2.28 -5.65
C GLU A 113 -5.37 -3.61 -4.94
N LEU A 114 -4.12 -4.08 -4.91
CA LEU A 114 -3.73 -5.25 -4.12
C LEU A 114 -4.16 -5.10 -2.66
N LEU A 115 -3.78 -3.98 -2.02
CA LEU A 115 -4.12 -3.72 -0.62
C LEU A 115 -5.63 -3.64 -0.39
N TRP A 116 -6.40 -3.12 -1.36
CA TRP A 116 -7.85 -3.10 -1.29
C TRP A 116 -8.46 -4.50 -1.31
N ASP A 117 -7.88 -5.41 -2.11
CA ASP A 117 -8.37 -6.78 -2.22
C ASP A 117 -8.02 -7.64 -1.00
N VAL A 118 -6.86 -7.41 -0.39
CA VAL A 118 -6.34 -8.29 0.68
C VAL A 118 -6.50 -7.74 2.09
N VAL A 119 -6.62 -6.42 2.27
CA VAL A 119 -6.81 -5.78 3.59
C VAL A 119 -8.27 -5.35 3.73
N PRO A 120 -8.92 -5.57 4.91
CA PRO A 120 -10.27 -5.10 5.15
C PRO A 120 -10.44 -3.61 4.80
N GLY A 121 -11.44 -3.32 3.95
CA GLY A 121 -11.63 -2.01 3.32
C GLY A 121 -11.74 -0.84 4.29
N GLU A 122 -12.22 -1.03 5.52
CA GLU A 122 -12.31 0.03 6.54
C GLU A 122 -10.93 0.62 6.93
N VAL A 123 -9.88 -0.22 6.95
CA VAL A 123 -8.50 0.20 7.24
C VAL A 123 -7.90 0.94 6.05
N VAL A 124 -8.24 0.50 4.84
CA VAL A 124 -7.72 1.05 3.58
C VAL A 124 -8.40 2.38 3.23
N GLU A 125 -9.71 2.47 3.37
CA GLU A 125 -10.53 3.62 2.95
C GLU A 125 -10.17 4.88 3.73
N LYS A 126 -9.90 4.75 5.03
CA LYS A 126 -9.51 5.86 5.90
C LYS A 126 -8.12 6.41 5.57
N GLU A 127 -7.15 5.55 5.26
CA GLU A 127 -5.74 5.96 5.13
C GLU A 127 -5.30 6.28 3.70
N LEU A 128 -5.85 5.60 2.69
CA LEU A 128 -5.50 5.84 1.30
C LEU A 128 -6.40 6.91 0.65
N TRP A 129 -7.71 6.98 0.95
CA TRP A 129 -8.71 7.49 0.00
C TRP A 129 -9.57 8.71 0.39
N GLU A 130 -9.23 9.45 1.44
CA GLU A 130 -9.92 10.74 1.76
C GLU A 130 -9.80 11.81 0.63
N ARG A 131 -8.91 11.64 -0.36
CA ARG A 131 -8.76 12.58 -1.50
C ARG A 131 -9.19 12.03 -2.88
N THR A 132 -9.03 10.75 -3.17
CA THR A 132 -9.49 10.16 -4.44
C THR A 132 -11.02 10.14 -4.52
N ARG A 133 -11.69 9.99 -3.37
CA ARG A 133 -13.14 10.20 -3.26
C ARG A 133 -13.53 11.65 -3.56
N ARG A 134 -12.74 12.64 -3.13
CA ARG A 134 -13.03 14.05 -3.41
C ARG A 134 -12.89 14.37 -4.90
N LYS A 135 -11.84 13.89 -5.57
CA LYS A 135 -11.69 14.01 -7.04
C LYS A 135 -12.78 13.26 -7.84
N ARG A 136 -13.12 12.02 -7.46
CA ARG A 136 -14.22 11.28 -8.11
C ARG A 136 -15.59 11.89 -7.84
N LEU A 137 -15.81 12.50 -6.68
CA LEU A 137 -17.03 13.25 -6.37
C LEU A 137 -17.06 14.57 -7.14
N ASP A 138 -15.96 15.30 -7.25
CA ASP A 138 -15.85 16.55 -8.03
C ASP A 138 -16.02 16.27 -9.55
N GLU A 139 -15.53 15.13 -10.05
CA GLU A 139 -15.74 14.65 -11.42
C GLU A 139 -17.18 14.16 -11.64
N ASN A 140 -17.80 13.48 -10.67
CA ASN A 140 -19.22 13.11 -10.72
C ASN A 140 -20.16 14.32 -10.59
N GLU A 141 -19.76 15.34 -9.84
CA GLU A 141 -20.49 16.61 -9.68
C GLU A 141 -20.35 17.49 -10.92
N GLY A 142 -19.19 17.46 -11.60
CA GLY A 142 -19.01 18.03 -12.94
C GLY A 142 -19.80 17.30 -14.04
N GLY A 143 -20.13 16.02 -13.86
CA GLY A 143 -20.93 15.20 -14.78
C GLY A 143 -22.44 15.11 -14.47
N SER A 144 -22.89 15.52 -13.27
CA SER A 144 -24.28 15.32 -12.83
C SER A 144 -25.19 16.52 -13.10
N ARG A 145 -25.45 16.80 -14.38
CA ARG A 145 -26.80 17.25 -14.79
C ARG A 145 -27.80 16.09 -14.93
N GLY A 146 -27.39 14.83 -14.66
CA GLY A 146 -28.23 13.63 -14.83
C GLY A 146 -28.24 12.61 -13.68
N GLY A 147 -27.71 12.95 -12.49
CA GLY A 147 -27.43 11.97 -11.42
C GLY A 147 -28.50 11.77 -10.34
N SER A 148 -29.61 12.53 -10.35
CA SER A 148 -30.58 12.51 -9.22
C SER A 148 -31.38 11.21 -9.08
N GLN A 149 -31.39 10.33 -10.08
CA GLN A 149 -32.15 9.08 -10.01
C GLN A 149 -31.41 7.95 -9.27
N ARG A 150 -30.07 7.96 -9.21
CA ARG A 150 -29.28 6.83 -8.67
C ARG A 150 -29.05 6.90 -7.16
N ARG A 151 -29.13 8.10 -6.57
CA ARG A 151 -28.87 8.32 -5.14
C ARG A 151 -29.93 7.66 -4.24
N ILE A 152 -31.18 7.61 -4.70
CA ILE A 152 -32.29 6.95 -3.99
C ILE A 152 -32.14 5.42 -4.05
N GLN A 153 -31.54 4.88 -5.11
CA GLN A 153 -31.40 3.43 -5.29
C GLN A 153 -30.36 2.81 -4.34
N CYS A 154 -29.28 3.53 -4.02
CA CYS A 154 -28.27 3.05 -3.07
C CYS A 154 -28.68 3.24 -1.59
N GLU A 155 -29.41 4.31 -1.24
CA GLU A 155 -29.94 4.49 0.12
C GLU A 155 -31.00 3.45 0.47
N MET A 156 -31.80 3.02 -0.50
CA MET A 156 -32.74 1.90 -0.33
C MET A 156 -32.03 0.56 -0.13
N MET A 157 -30.87 0.35 -0.76
CA MET A 157 -30.10 -0.89 -0.63
C MET A 157 -29.38 -1.01 0.72
N TRP A 158 -28.91 0.11 1.29
CA TRP A 158 -28.28 0.13 2.62
C TRP A 158 -29.30 -0.02 3.76
N ASN A 159 -30.47 0.62 3.66
CA ASN A 159 -31.50 0.51 4.71
C ASN A 159 -32.23 -0.86 4.74
N SER A 160 -32.16 -1.64 3.65
CA SER A 160 -32.73 -3.00 3.62
C SER A 160 -31.88 -4.04 4.35
N VAL A 161 -30.58 -3.81 4.53
CA VAL A 161 -29.66 -4.78 5.16
C VAL A 161 -29.58 -4.60 6.67
N LEU A 162 -29.88 -3.40 7.17
CA LEU A 162 -29.85 -3.09 8.61
C LEU A 162 -31.18 -3.36 9.34
N TRP A 163 -32.25 -3.77 8.65
CA TRP A 163 -33.57 -4.05 9.23
C TRP A 163 -34.05 -5.51 9.05
N THR A 164 -33.16 -6.46 8.75
CA THR A 164 -33.47 -7.92 8.79
C THR A 164 -32.67 -8.68 9.85
N SER A 165 -32.12 -8.00 10.85
CA SER A 165 -31.53 -8.65 12.04
C SER A 165 -32.09 -8.11 13.36
N SER A 166 -33.34 -7.68 13.34
CA SER A 166 -34.09 -7.47 14.57
C SER A 166 -35.53 -7.98 14.41
N GLU A 167 -35.66 -9.30 14.26
CA GLU A 167 -36.74 -10.16 14.76
C GLU A 167 -36.36 -11.64 14.60
#